data_AF-A0A7H8PMI8-F1
#
_entry.id   AF-A0A7H8PMI8-F1
#
_cell.length_a   1.000
_cell.length_b   1.000
_cell.length_c   1.000
_cell.angle_alpha   90.00
_cell.angle_beta   90.00
_cell.angle_gamma   90.00
#
_symmetry.space_group_name_H-M   'P 1'
#
loop_
_entity.id
_entity.type
_entity.pdbx_description
1 polymer ?
#
loop_
_entity_poly.entity_id
_entity_poly.type
_entity_poly.pdbx_seq_one_letter_code
_entity_poly.pdbx_strand_id
1 'polypeptide(L)'
;MIDKYFFKRLTKKGKIAYFIIQIILVAIFLYVLFGQLGYRLGSYNSEARTETYMVLIPGVIIISLLSGGISLFFWKKPEEIE
;
A
#
# COMPACT_ATOMS: atom_id res chain seq x y z
N MET A 1 6.59 -7.43 2.54
CA MET A 1 6.70 -8.89 2.87
C MET A 1 5.44 -9.65 2.47
N ILE A 2 4.25 -9.04 2.60
CA ILE A 2 2.97 -9.55 2.07
C ILE A 2 2.96 -9.63 0.53
N ASP A 3 3.65 -8.70 -0.13
CA ASP A 3 3.80 -8.56 -1.58
C ASP A 3 4.29 -9.85 -2.25
N LYS A 4 5.15 -10.62 -1.56
CA LYS A 4 5.69 -11.89 -2.04
C LYS A 4 4.59 -12.96 -2.19
N TYR A 5 3.56 -12.93 -1.34
CA TYR A 5 2.40 -13.82 -1.45
C TYR A 5 1.54 -13.47 -2.66
N PHE A 6 1.30 -12.18 -2.89
CA PHE A 6 0.58 -11.71 -4.07
C PHE A 6 1.34 -12.04 -5.36
N PHE A 7 2.66 -11.82 -5.39
CA PHE A 7 3.50 -12.06 -6.57
C PHE A 7 3.57 -13.53 -7.02
N LYS A 8 3.29 -14.49 -6.14
CA LYS A 8 3.16 -15.91 -6.53
C LYS A 8 1.90 -16.15 -7.37
N ARG A 9 0.81 -15.50 -6.98
CA ARG A 9 -0.54 -15.64 -7.58
C ARG A 9 -0.81 -14.69 -8.74
N LEU A 10 0.05 -13.69 -8.98
CA LEU A 10 -0.10 -12.69 -10.03
C LEU A 10 0.69 -13.02 -11.31
N THR A 11 0.10 -12.69 -12.46
CA THR A 11 0.79 -12.73 -13.76
C THR A 11 1.91 -11.66 -13.83
N LYS A 12 2.82 -11.75 -14.83
CA LYS A 12 3.87 -10.73 -15.02
C LYS A 12 3.30 -9.31 -15.17
N LYS A 13 2.18 -9.17 -15.89
CA LYS A 13 1.44 -7.90 -16.03
C LYS A 13 0.83 -7.44 -14.70
N GLY A 14 0.28 -8.38 -13.92
CA GLY A 14 -0.26 -8.11 -12.59
C GLY A 14 0.77 -7.59 -11.58
N LYS A 15 2.04 -8.01 -11.67
CA LYS A 15 3.10 -7.47 -10.81
C LYS A 15 3.41 -6.00 -11.10
N ILE A 16 3.39 -5.62 -12.38
CA ILE A 16 3.61 -4.23 -12.80
C ILE A 16 2.40 -3.38 -12.39
N ALA A 17 1.19 -3.88 -12.62
CA ALA A 17 -0.05 -3.23 -12.18
C ALA A 17 -0.08 -3.01 -10.67
N TYR A 18 0.31 -4.02 -9.87
CA TYR A 18 0.45 -3.91 -8.42
C TYR A 18 1.38 -2.74 -8.03
N PHE A 19 2.54 -2.65 -8.69
CA PHE A 19 3.50 -1.59 -8.39
C PHE A 19 2.98 -0.19 -8.74
N ILE A 20 2.31 -0.06 -9.89
CA ILE A 20 1.69 1.20 -10.32
C ILE A 20 0.58 1.62 -9.35
N ILE A 21 -0.33 0.70 -9.00
CA ILE A 21 -1.42 0.95 -8.06
C ILE A 21 -0.87 1.31 -6.68
N GLN A 22 0.16 0.61 -6.22
CA GLN A 22 0.83 0.89 -4.95
C GLN A 22 1.40 2.31 -4.94
N ILE A 23 2.13 2.73 -5.98
CA ILE A 23 2.69 4.09 -6.08
C ILE A 23 1.58 5.14 -6.03
N ILE A 24 0.50 4.94 -6.80
CA ILE A 24 -0.61 5.88 -6.85
C ILE A 24 -1.28 6.01 -5.48
N LEU A 25 -1.60 4.89 -4.82
CA LEU A 25 -2.24 4.90 -3.51
C LEU A 25 -1.33 5.50 -2.43
N VAL A 26 -0.03 5.21 -2.46
CA VAL A 26 0.95 5.83 -1.56
C VAL A 26 1.03 7.33 -1.80
N ALA A 27 1.09 7.78 -3.05
CA ALA A 27 1.14 9.21 -3.38
C ALA A 27 -0.11 9.94 -2.87
N ILE A 28 -1.31 9.38 -3.08
CA ILE A 28 -2.57 9.93 -2.56
C ILE A 28 -2.53 9.97 -1.04
N PHE A 29 -2.11 8.88 -0.39
CA PHE A 29 -2.06 8.78 1.06
C PHE A 29 -1.10 9.79 1.69
N LEU A 30 0.10 9.95 1.12
CA LEU A 30 1.06 10.96 1.56
C LEU A 30 0.51 12.37 1.32
N TYR A 31 -0.13 12.62 0.18
CA TYR A 31 -0.74 13.93 -0.09
C TYR A 31 -1.83 14.27 0.95
N VAL A 32 -2.68 13.31 1.31
CA VAL A 32 -3.70 13.53 2.35
C VAL A 32 -3.05 13.76 3.72
N LEU A 33 -2.06 12.95 4.10
CA LEU A 33 -1.38 13.08 5.39
C LEU A 33 -0.63 14.41 5.54
N PHE A 34 0.20 14.76 4.57
CA PHE A 34 1.09 15.93 4.65
C PHE A 34 0.43 17.22 4.15
N GLY A 35 -0.48 17.12 3.18
CA GLY A 35 -1.13 18.28 2.56
C GLY A 35 -2.42 18.71 3.27
N GLN A 36 -3.28 17.75 3.66
CA GLN A 36 -4.59 18.06 4.23
C GLN A 36 -4.61 17.96 5.76
N LEU A 37 -4.06 16.87 6.29
CA LEU A 37 -4.06 16.60 7.73
C LEU A 37 -2.87 17.26 8.47
N GLY A 38 -1.93 17.84 7.72
CA GLY A 38 -0.81 18.62 8.29
C GLY A 38 0.17 17.81 9.13
N TYR A 39 0.17 16.48 9.01
CA TYR A 39 1.15 15.63 9.69
C TYR A 39 2.57 16.04 9.29
N ARG A 40 3.50 16.08 10.24
CA ARG A 40 4.90 16.45 9.99
C ARG A 40 5.83 15.31 10.38
N LEU A 41 6.60 14.83 9.41
CA LEU A 41 7.70 13.90 9.68
C LEU A 41 8.79 14.67 10.44
N GLY A 42 9.04 14.29 11.70
CA GLY A 42 10.12 14.88 12.49
C GLY A 42 9.72 16.01 13.45
N SER A 43 8.44 16.08 13.87
CA SER A 43 8.09 16.93 15.02
C SER A 43 8.95 16.57 16.24
N TYR A 44 9.53 17.57 16.90
CA TYR A 44 10.40 17.41 18.07
C TYR A 44 9.64 16.89 19.31
N ASN A 45 8.30 16.96 19.27
CA ASN A 45 7.42 16.42 20.30
C ASN A 45 7.18 14.92 20.06
N SER A 46 7.55 14.10 21.04
CA SER A 46 7.41 12.64 21.04
C SER A 46 5.96 12.17 20.82
N GLU A 47 4.98 12.91 21.32
CA GLU A 47 3.55 12.60 21.18
C GLU A 47 3.07 12.73 19.73
N ALA A 48 3.34 13.86 19.07
CA ALA A 48 3.00 14.09 17.66
C ALA A 48 3.69 13.07 16.73
N ARG A 49 4.90 12.66 17.07
CA ARG A 49 5.63 11.61 16.34
C ARG A 49 4.94 10.25 16.46
N THR A 50 4.44 9.92 17.65
CA THR A 50 3.75 8.65 17.92
C THR A 50 2.40 8.58 17.21
N GLU A 51 1.63 9.67 17.20
CA GLU A 51 0.37 9.76 16.43
C GLU A 51 0.61 9.61 14.92
N THR A 52 1.66 10.26 14.41
CA THR A 52 2.03 10.17 12.99
C THR A 52 2.36 8.73 12.59
N TYR A 53 3.11 8.00 13.41
CA TYR A 53 3.42 6.58 13.16
C TYR A 53 2.19 5.67 13.33
N MET A 54 1.31 5.97 14.30
CA MET A 54 0.07 5.24 14.51
C MET A 54 -0.86 5.31 13.30
N VAL A 55 -0.80 6.37 12.49
CA VAL A 55 -1.61 6.49 11.26
C VAL A 55 -0.86 5.97 10.03
N LEU A 56 0.45 6.26 9.91
CA LEU A 56 1.26 5.83 8.76
C LEU A 56 1.33 4.30 8.62
N ILE A 57 1.62 3.59 9.71
CA ILE A 57 1.84 2.14 9.70
C ILE A 57 0.59 1.38 9.22
N PRO A 58 -0.60 1.55 9.84
CA PRO A 58 -1.81 0.87 9.35
C PRO A 58 -2.23 1.36 7.97
N GLY A 59 -2.02 2.64 7.64
CA GLY A 59 -2.33 3.16 6.30
C GLY A 59 -1.52 2.46 5.20
N VAL A 60 -0.21 2.26 5.39
CA VAL A 60 0.63 1.52 4.44
C VAL A 60 0.21 0.06 4.33
N ILE A 61 -0.20 -0.58 5.43
CA ILE A 61 -0.72 -1.95 5.43
C ILE A 61 -2.02 -2.02 4.61
N ILE A 62 -2.97 -1.12 4.84
CA ILE A 62 -4.25 -1.06 4.11
C ILE A 62 -4.00 -0.84 2.62
N ILE A 63 -3.10 0.08 2.26
CA ILE A 63 -2.75 0.33 0.85
C ILE A 63 -2.18 -0.93 0.19
N SER A 64 -1.31 -1.65 0.90
CA SER A 64 -0.71 -2.89 0.39
C SER A 64 -1.73 -4.02 0.23
N LEU A 65 -2.74 -4.06 1.10
CA LEU A 65 -3.86 -5.00 0.97
C LEU A 65 -4.80 -4.61 -0.18
N LEU A 66 -5.10 -3.33 -0.37
CA LEU A 66 -5.94 -2.83 -1.46
C LEU A 66 -5.28 -3.05 -2.82
N SER A 67 -4.00 -2.68 -2.97
CA SER A 67 -3.26 -2.91 -4.21
C SER A 67 -3.15 -4.40 -4.53
N GLY A 68 -2.88 -5.23 -3.52
CA GLY A 68 -2.84 -6.68 -3.64
C GLY A 68 -4.19 -7.28 -4.04
N GLY A 69 -5.27 -6.84 -3.40
CA GLY A 69 -6.64 -7.26 -3.68
C GLY A 69 -7.10 -6.89 -5.09
N ILE A 70 -6.91 -5.63 -5.50
CA ILE A 70 -7.23 -5.16 -6.85
C ILE A 70 -6.41 -5.95 -7.88
N SER A 71 -5.12 -6.13 -7.62
CA SER A 71 -4.25 -6.87 -8.54
C SER A 71 -4.66 -8.33 -8.68
N LEU A 72 -5.06 -8.99 -7.58
CA LEU A 72 -5.56 -10.36 -7.63
C LEU A 72 -6.88 -10.43 -8.40
N PHE A 73 -7.81 -9.50 -8.19
CA PHE A 73 -9.10 -9.53 -8.86
C PHE A 73 -8.96 -9.48 -10.39
N PHE A 74 -8.06 -8.63 -10.90
CA PHE A 74 -7.91 -8.41 -12.35
C PHE A 74 -6.79 -9.26 -13.00
N TRP A 75 -5.75 -9.64 -12.26
CA TRP A 75 -4.55 -10.31 -12.80
C TRP A 75 -4.11 -11.56 -12.03
N LYS A 76 -5.01 -12.18 -11.24
CA LYS A 76 -4.79 -13.53 -10.70
C LYS A 76 -4.48 -14.48 -11.86
N LYS A 77 -3.42 -15.25 -11.71
CA LYS A 77 -3.12 -16.36 -12.64
C LYS A 77 -4.31 -17.31 -12.65
N PRO A 78 -4.70 -17.87 -13.80
CA PRO A 78 -5.65 -18.98 -13.81
C PRO A 78 -5.13 -20.04 -12.84
N GLU A 79 -5.97 -20.46 -11.90
CA GLU A 79 -5.64 -21.59 -11.04
C GLU A 79 -5.38 -22.78 -11.97
N GLU A 80 -4.23 -23.44 -11.79
CA GLU A 80 -4.05 -24.77 -12.35
C GLU A 80 -5.19 -25.59 -11.76
N ILE A 81 -6.15 -25.93 -12.63
CA ILE A 81 -7.19 -26.90 -12.34
C ILE A 81 -6.44 -28.23 -12.27
N GLU A 82 -5.98 -28.60 -11.07
CA GLU A 82 -5.69 -29.98 -10.70
C GLU A 82 -6.94 -30.60 -10.07
#